data_AF-A0A945CZ78-F1
#
_entry.id   AF-A0A945CZ78-F1
#
_cell.length_a   1.000
_cell.length_b   1.000
_cell.length_c   1.000
_cell.angle_alpha   90.00
_cell.angle_beta   90.00
_cell.angle_gamma   90.00
#
_symmetry.space_group_name_H-M   'P 1'
#
loop_
_entity.id
_entity.type
_entity.pdbx_description
1 polymer ?
#
loop_
_entity_poly.entity_id
_entity_poly.type
_entity_poly.pdbx_seq_one_letter_code
_entity_poly.pdbx_strand_id
1 'polypeptide(L)'
;MATIDWIIVGLYIASAIGIGAWFTKRASKGTSDFFVAGRSLGWFVAGTSIVATTFAADTPVFVAGMTRTTGISANWFWWSVLIGQVATATIFARLWR
;
A
#
# COMPACT_ATOMS: atom_id res chain seq x y z
N MET A 1 -10.91 3.58 25.74
CA MET A 1 -11.21 4.29 24.49
C MET A 1 -12.00 5.53 24.85
N ALA A 2 -11.39 6.70 24.66
CA ALA A 2 -12.02 7.98 24.88
C ALA A 2 -12.91 8.35 23.67
N THR A 3 -13.83 9.30 23.86
CA THR A 3 -14.71 9.80 22.79
C THR A 3 -13.93 10.29 21.57
N ILE A 4 -12.75 10.87 21.80
CA ILE A 4 -11.86 11.33 20.72
C ILE A 4 -11.36 10.19 19.84
N ASP A 5 -11.15 8.98 20.37
CA ASP A 5 -10.70 7.82 19.59
C ASP A 5 -11.75 7.44 18.54
N TRP A 6 -13.03 7.42 18.94
CA TRP A 6 -14.14 7.13 18.04
C TRP A 6 -14.35 8.22 16.98
N ILE A 7 -14.11 9.48 17.34
CA ILE A 7 -14.15 10.59 16.38
C ILE A 7 -13.07 10.39 15.30
N ILE A 8 -11.84 10.05 15.70
CA ILE A 8 -10.73 9.81 14.76
C ILE A 8 -11.05 8.64 13.83
N VAL A 9 -11.55 7.52 14.38
CA VAL A 9 -11.94 6.35 13.58
C VAL A 9 -13.06 6.71 12.59
N GLY A 10 -14.10 7.42 13.05
CA GLY A 10 -15.19 7.86 12.20
C GLY A 10 -14.73 8.76 11.06
N LEU A 11 -13.87 9.74 11.36
CA LEU A 11 -13.28 10.63 10.35
C LEU A 11 -12.42 9.87 9.33
N TYR A 12 -11.60 8.92 9.80
CA TYR A 12 -10.79 8.10 8.91
C TYR A 12 -11.65 7.31 7.92
N ILE A 13 -12.66 6.58 8.40
CA ILE A 13 -13.57 5.80 7.56
C ILE A 13 -14.33 6.73 6.58
N ALA A 14 -14.87 7.84 7.07
CA ALA A 14 -15.58 8.80 6.23
C ALA A 14 -14.67 9.38 5.14
N SER A 15 -13.40 9.68 5.46
CA SER A 15 -12.43 10.19 4.48
C SER A 15 -12.10 9.14 3.40
N ALA A 16 -11.90 7.89 3.79
CA ALA A 16 -11.60 6.80 2.85
C ALA A 16 -12.77 6.56 1.87
N ILE A 17 -14.00 6.51 2.39
CA ILE A 17 -15.22 6.38 1.57
C ILE A 17 -15.40 7.62 0.69
N GLY A 18 -15.18 8.82 1.23
CA GLY A 18 -15.31 10.07 0.51
C GLY A 18 -14.35 10.17 -0.69
N ILE A 19 -13.09 9.80 -0.51
CA ILE A 19 -12.10 9.75 -1.59
C ILE A 19 -12.52 8.70 -2.64
N GLY A 20 -12.93 7.50 -2.21
CA GLY A 20 -13.43 6.47 -3.11
C GLY A 20 -14.60 6.96 -3.97
N ALA A 21 -15.63 7.52 -3.34
CA ALA A 21 -16.81 8.05 -4.01
C ALA A 21 -16.48 9.19 -4.99
N TRP A 22 -15.51 10.05 -4.65
CA TRP A 22 -15.06 11.14 -5.53
C TRP A 22 -14.42 10.61 -6.81
N PHE A 23 -13.61 9.56 -6.73
CA PHE A 23 -12.93 8.99 -7.89
C PHE A 23 -13.76 7.97 -8.68
N THR A 24 -14.89 7.47 -8.14
CA THR A 24 -15.76 6.48 -8.81
C THR A 24 -16.12 6.90 -10.24
N LYS A 25 -16.62 8.13 -10.44
CA LYS A 25 -17.01 8.61 -11.79
C LYS A 25 -15.86 8.64 -12.79
N ARG A 26 -14.62 8.84 -12.31
CA ARG A 26 -13.42 8.82 -13.16
C ARG A 26 -13.01 7.39 -13.49
N ALA A 27 -13.04 6.50 -12.52
CA ALA A 27 -12.70 5.09 -12.69
C ALA A 27 -13.70 4.33 -13.59
N SER A 28 -14.98 4.74 -13.62
CA SER A 28 -16.03 4.09 -14.42
C SER A 28 -16.01 4.43 -15.92
N LYS A 29 -15.07 5.24 -16.42
CA LYS A 29 -15.02 5.66 -17.84
C LYS A 29 -14.55 4.55 -18.79
N GLY A 30 -13.85 3.54 -18.28
CA GLY A 30 -13.40 2.39 -19.06
C GLY A 30 -12.35 1.57 -18.33
N THR A 31 -12.01 0.40 -18.90
CA THR A 31 -11.04 -0.54 -18.33
C THR A 31 -9.65 0.11 -18.11
N SER A 32 -9.22 1.01 -18.99
CA SER A 32 -7.96 1.75 -18.83
C SER A 32 -7.99 2.75 -17.66
N ASP A 33 -9.13 3.40 -17.43
CA ASP A 33 -9.28 4.33 -16.30
C ASP A 33 -9.38 3.58 -14.97
N PHE A 34 -9.98 2.39 -14.98
CA PHE A 34 -10.11 1.55 -13.79
C PHE A 34 -8.78 0.91 -13.36
N PHE A 35 -8.05 0.27 -14.30
CA PHE A 35 -6.84 -0.50 -13.94
C PHE A 35 -5.53 0.30 -13.96
N VAL A 36 -5.40 1.29 -14.85
CA VAL A 36 -4.15 2.04 -15.01
C VAL A 36 -4.33 3.55 -14.82
N ALA A 37 -5.50 3.99 -14.31
CA ALA A 37 -5.83 5.41 -14.12
C ALA A 37 -5.55 6.28 -15.36
N GLY A 38 -5.83 5.74 -16.55
CA GLY A 38 -5.56 6.42 -17.83
C GLY A 38 -4.07 6.70 -18.06
N ARG A 39 -3.17 5.96 -17.40
CA ARG A 39 -1.70 6.17 -17.39
C ARG A 39 -1.28 7.58 -16.96
N SER A 40 -2.13 8.25 -16.17
CA SER A 40 -1.90 9.62 -15.70
C SER A 40 -1.15 9.70 -14.36
N LEU A 41 -0.96 8.56 -13.68
CA LEU A 41 -0.25 8.49 -12.41
C LEU A 41 1.26 8.62 -12.62
N GLY A 42 1.88 9.59 -11.95
CA GLY A 42 3.34 9.70 -11.90
C GLY A 42 3.97 8.53 -11.13
N TRP A 43 5.23 8.22 -11.45
CA TRP A 43 5.97 7.10 -10.85
C TRP A 43 6.00 7.14 -9.32
N PHE A 44 6.04 8.34 -8.74
CA PHE A 44 6.07 8.51 -7.28
C PHE A 44 4.77 8.03 -6.63
N VAL A 45 3.61 8.45 -7.16
CA VAL A 45 2.30 8.05 -6.63
C VAL A 45 2.06 6.56 -6.83
N ALA A 46 2.47 6.01 -7.98
CA ALA A 46 2.41 4.58 -8.22
C ALA A 46 3.31 3.80 -7.25
N GLY A 47 4.55 4.25 -7.04
CA GLY A 47 5.50 3.62 -6.13
C GLY A 47 5.05 3.65 -4.67
N THR A 48 4.57 4.80 -4.19
CA THR A 48 4.06 4.92 -2.82
C THR A 48 2.82 4.07 -2.60
N SER A 49 1.94 3.95 -3.60
CA SER A 49 0.79 3.05 -3.54
C SER A 49 1.21 1.59 -3.38
N ILE A 50 2.22 1.13 -4.12
CA ILE A 50 2.74 -0.24 -4.00
C ILE A 50 3.28 -0.48 -2.59
N VAL A 51 4.09 0.43 -2.05
CA VAL A 51 4.62 0.34 -0.68
C VAL A 51 3.48 0.34 0.34
N ALA A 52 2.48 1.21 0.19
CA ALA A 52 1.32 1.26 1.08
C ALA A 52 0.52 -0.05 1.06
N THR A 53 0.40 -0.72 -0.10
CA THR A 53 -0.27 -2.02 -0.20
C THR A 53 0.52 -3.14 0.50
N THR A 54 1.85 -3.07 0.50
CA THR A 54 2.69 -4.06 1.19
C THR A 54 2.65 -3.90 2.72
N PHE A 55 2.45 -2.68 3.23
CA PHE A 55 2.33 -2.41 4.66
C PHE A 55 0.90 -2.60 5.15
N ALA A 56 0.53 -3.85 5.40
CA ALA A 56 -0.73 -4.20 6.03
C ALA A 56 -0.72 -3.99 7.56
N ALA A 57 -1.88 -4.07 8.19
CA ALA A 57 -2.06 -3.78 9.62
C ALA A 57 -1.28 -4.73 10.56
N ASP A 58 -0.91 -5.91 10.08
CA ASP A 58 -0.12 -6.92 10.78
C ASP A 58 1.39 -6.62 10.77
N THR A 59 1.87 -5.87 9.78
CA THR A 59 3.29 -5.64 9.54
C THR A 59 3.97 -4.91 10.72
N PRO A 60 3.40 -3.84 11.32
CA PRO A 60 4.01 -3.20 12.49
C PRO A 60 4.09 -4.15 13.71
N VAL A 61 3.08 -5.01 13.89
CA VAL A 61 3.06 -6.00 14.99
C VAL A 61 4.17 -7.03 14.78
N PHE A 62 4.34 -7.51 13.54
CA PHE A 62 5.43 -8.41 13.17
C PHE A 62 6.81 -7.76 13.39
N VAL A 63 7.02 -6.53 12.93
CA VAL A 63 8.29 -5.80 13.11
C VAL A 63 8.59 -5.55 14.58
N ALA A 64 7.60 -5.16 15.37
CA ALA A 64 7.76 -4.95 16.81
C ALA A 64 8.12 -6.27 17.52
N GLY A 65 7.44 -7.37 17.17
CA GLY A 65 7.73 -8.70 17.70
C GLY A 65 9.15 -9.16 17.35
N MET A 66 9.54 -9.05 16.09
CA MET A 66 10.88 -9.39 15.59
C MET A 66 11.97 -8.55 16.27
N THR A 67 11.77 -7.22 16.34
CA THR A 67 12.71 -6.31 16.98
C THR A 67 12.86 -6.62 18.47
N ARG A 68 11.76 -6.97 19.15
CA ARG A 68 11.78 -7.35 20.57
C ARG A 68 12.59 -8.63 20.83
N THR A 69 12.53 -9.61 19.94
CA THR A 69 13.17 -10.93 20.15
C THR A 69 14.60 -11.00 19.62
N THR A 70 14.90 -10.34 18.51
CA THR A 70 16.17 -10.46 17.77
C THR A 70 16.94 -9.15 17.65
N GLY A 71 16.38 -8.05 18.16
CA GLY A 71 16.98 -6.72 18.12
C GLY A 71 16.72 -5.98 16.80
N ILE A 72 17.13 -4.71 16.75
CA ILE A 72 16.92 -3.81 15.60
C ILE A 72 17.60 -4.34 14.33
N SER A 73 18.68 -5.12 14.48
CA SER A 73 19.42 -5.73 13.37
C SER A 73 18.52 -6.59 12.47
N ALA A 74 17.44 -7.16 13.01
CA ALA A 74 16.53 -8.01 12.24
C ALA A 74 15.75 -7.25 11.15
N ASN A 75 15.66 -5.92 11.23
CA ASN A 75 15.12 -5.11 10.13
C ASN A 75 15.93 -5.23 8.83
N TRP A 76 17.15 -5.79 8.86
CA TRP A 76 17.87 -6.14 7.63
C TRP A 76 17.10 -7.12 6.73
N PHE A 77 16.10 -7.83 7.28
CA PHE A 77 15.13 -8.63 6.55
C PHE A 77 14.53 -7.89 5.34
N TRP A 78 14.26 -6.58 5.46
CA TRP A 78 13.62 -5.83 4.37
C TRP A 78 14.47 -5.75 3.10
N TRP A 79 15.80 -5.85 3.22
CA TRP A 79 16.69 -5.87 2.06
C TRP A 79 16.54 -7.15 1.23
N SER A 80 16.33 -8.31 1.86
CA SER A 80 16.11 -9.55 1.13
C SER A 80 14.76 -9.54 0.40
N VAL A 81 13.73 -8.99 1.05
CA VAL A 81 12.40 -8.78 0.45
C VAL A 81 12.47 -7.82 -0.74
N LEU A 82 13.21 -6.72 -0.63
CA LEU A 82 13.40 -5.76 -1.71
C LEU A 82 14.05 -6.41 -2.95
N ILE A 83 15.12 -7.18 -2.76
CA ILE A 83 15.80 -7.88 -3.87
C ILE A 83 14.84 -8.88 -4.52
N GLY A 84 14.08 -9.64 -3.72
CA GLY A 84 13.08 -10.59 -4.23
C GLY A 84 11.97 -9.91 -5.04
N GLN A 85 11.49 -8.75 -4.59
CA GLN A 85 10.48 -7.97 -5.32
C GLN A 85 11.01 -7.42 -6.64
N VAL A 86 12.24 -6.89 -6.67
CA VAL A 86 12.88 -6.40 -7.91
C VAL A 86 13.10 -7.55 -8.89
N ALA A 87 13.57 -8.71 -8.42
CA ALA A 87 13.74 -9.90 -9.25
C ALA A 87 12.39 -10.37 -9.82
N THR A 88 11.35 -10.43 -9.00
CA THR A 88 10.00 -10.81 -9.44
C THR A 88 9.47 -9.84 -10.48
N ALA A 89 9.55 -8.54 -10.21
CA ALA A 89 9.08 -7.52 -11.13
C ALA A 89 9.83 -7.56 -12.47
N THR A 90 11.14 -7.79 -12.49
CA THR A 90 11.94 -7.81 -13.73
C THR A 90 11.78 -9.10 -14.53
N ILE A 91 11.73 -10.25 -13.87
CA ILE A 91 11.62 -11.57 -14.52
C ILE A 91 10.18 -11.79 -15.03
N PHE A 92 9.18 -11.52 -14.19
CA PHE A 92 7.78 -11.81 -14.50
C PHE A 92 7.05 -10.67 -15.23
N ALA A 93 7.66 -9.47 -15.38
CA ALA A 93 7.06 -8.37 -16.14
C ALA A 93 6.60 -8.77 -17.55
N ARG A 94 7.25 -9.75 -18.19
CA ARG A 94 6.87 -10.24 -19.52
C ARG A 94 5.52 -10.98 -19.54
N LEU A 95 5.10 -11.54 -18.41
CA LEU A 95 3.85 -12.30 -18.26
C LEU A 95 2.65 -11.40 -17.91
N TRP A 96 2.89 -10.10 -17.69
CA TRP A 96 1.85 -9.11 -17.36
C TRP A 96 1.39 -8.29 -18.57
N ARG A 97 1.78 -8.70 -19.78
CA ARG A 97 1.23 -8.18 -21.05
C ARG A 97 0.00 -8.97 -21.45
#